data_AF-X1CHS7-F1
#
_entry.id   AF-X1CHS7-F1
#
_cell.length_a   1.000
_cell.length_b   1.000
_cell.length_c   1.000
_cell.angle_alpha   90.00
_cell.angle_beta   90.00
_cell.angle_gamma   90.00
#
_symmetry.space_group_name_H-M   'P 1'
#
loop_
_entity.id
_entity.type
_entity.pdbx_description
1 polymer ?
#
loop_
_entity_poly.entity_id
_entity_poly.type
_entity_poly.pdbx_seq_one_letter_code
_entity_poly.pdbx_strand_id
1 'polypeptide(L)'
;MNGSLGRQAQKALSFAEKLKSSFQLSVELEDERLSTSKAEKLLIESDRSRKKRKKVIDKMAAMIILQTFLDRRMMNKEIKK
;
A
#
# COMPACT_ATOMS: atom_id res chain seq x y z
N MET A 1 13.36 2.92 -12.99
CA MET A 1 12.82 1.66 -12.42
C MET A 1 13.52 0.50 -13.10
N ASN A 2 14.41 -0.20 -12.39
CA ASN A 2 15.24 -1.31 -12.91
C ASN A 2 15.08 -2.61 -12.10
N GLY A 3 13.94 -2.78 -11.42
CA GLY A 3 13.63 -4.01 -10.67
C GLY A 3 14.47 -4.24 -9.41
N SER A 4 15.47 -3.40 -9.13
CA SER A 4 16.34 -3.50 -7.96
C SER A 4 15.61 -3.06 -6.69
N LEU A 5 15.82 -3.81 -5.60
CA LEU A 5 15.30 -3.47 -4.28
C LEU A 5 16.00 -2.22 -3.76
N GLY A 6 15.28 -1.10 -3.71
CA GLY A 6 15.78 0.12 -3.09
C GLY A 6 15.86 0.03 -1.57
N ARG A 7 16.52 1.00 -0.93
CA ARG A 7 16.64 1.06 0.55
C ARG A 7 15.29 1.01 1.28
N GLN A 8 14.23 1.56 0.70
CA GLN A 8 12.89 1.47 1.28
C GLN A 8 12.31 0.05 1.21
N ALA A 9 12.48 -0.64 0.07
CA ALA A 9 11.99 -2.01 -0.07
C ALA A 9 12.67 -2.95 0.95
N GLN A 10 13.97 -2.78 1.19
CA GLN A 10 14.69 -3.51 2.23
C GLN A 10 14.14 -3.24 3.65
N LYS A 11 13.75 -1.99 3.95
CA LYS A 11 13.11 -1.65 5.23
C LYS A 11 11.75 -2.33 5.38
N ALA A 12 10.94 -2.33 4.33
CA ALA A 12 9.63 -2.99 4.32
C ALA A 12 9.77 -4.50 4.55
N LEU A 13 10.73 -5.15 3.89
CA LEU A 13 11.04 -6.58 4.10
C LEU A 13 11.44 -6.87 5.56
N SER A 14 12.35 -6.08 6.13
CA SER A 14 12.75 -6.26 7.53
C SER A 14 11.59 -6.04 8.50
N PHE A 15 10.68 -5.11 8.20
CA PHE A 15 9.49 -4.88 9.01
C PHE A 15 8.49 -6.04 8.91
N ALA A 16 8.29 -6.59 7.71
CA ALA A 16 7.44 -7.75 7.50
C ALA A 16 7.92 -8.98 8.30
N GLU A 17 9.24 -9.23 8.31
CA GLU A 17 9.80 -10.32 9.12
C GLU A 17 9.58 -10.10 10.62
N LYS A 18 9.72 -8.87 11.12
CA LYS A 18 9.42 -8.53 12.52
C LYS A 18 7.94 -8.75 12.86
N LEU A 19 7.03 -8.40 11.94
CA LEU A 19 5.60 -8.64 12.14
C LEU A 19 5.30 -10.15 12.18
N LYS A 20 5.88 -10.91 11.27
CA LYS A 20 5.71 -12.36 11.20
C LYS A 20 6.21 -13.03 12.48
N SER A 21 7.38 -12.65 13.00
CA SER A 21 7.92 -13.21 14.23
C SER A 21 7.14 -12.80 15.47
N SER A 22 6.65 -11.56 15.52
CA SER A 22 5.95 -11.04 16.70
C SER A 22 4.50 -11.54 16.82
N PHE A 23 3.80 -11.70 15.69
CA PHE A 23 2.37 -12.00 15.68
C PHE A 23 2.06 -13.42 15.20
N GLN A 24 3.02 -14.14 14.63
CA GLN A 24 2.84 -15.49 14.05
C GLN A 24 1.72 -15.56 13.00
N LEU A 25 1.42 -14.43 12.36
CA LEU A 25 0.43 -14.32 11.28
C LEU A 25 1.12 -14.35 9.91
N SER A 26 0.36 -14.75 8.89
CA SER A 26 0.80 -14.63 7.51
C SER A 26 0.94 -13.16 7.12
N VAL A 27 2.14 -12.76 6.72
CA VAL A 27 2.41 -11.42 6.19
C VAL A 27 2.54 -11.52 4.68
N GLU A 28 1.67 -10.82 3.95
CA GLU A 28 1.78 -10.65 2.50
C GLU A 28 2.41 -9.30 2.18
N LEU A 29 3.32 -9.29 1.21
CA LEU A 29 3.96 -8.08 0.71
C LEU A 29 3.23 -7.61 -0.55
N GLU A 30 2.97 -6.31 -0.62
CA GLU A 30 2.36 -5.66 -1.79
C GLU A 30 3.32 -4.65 -2.41
N ASP A 31 3.32 -4.58 -3.73
CA ASP A 31 4.12 -3.60 -4.47
C ASP A 31 3.35 -2.29 -4.58
N GLU A 32 3.71 -1.30 -3.76
CA GLU A 32 3.06 0.02 -3.70
C GLU A 32 3.37 0.95 -4.89
N ARG A 33 4.02 0.46 -5.95
CA ARG A 33 4.24 1.26 -7.16
C ARG A 33 2.90 1.82 -7.65
N LEU A 34 2.80 3.14 -7.73
CA LEU A 34 1.63 3.94 -8.15
C LEU A 34 0.58 4.28 -7.06
N SER A 35 0.76 3.87 -5.79
CA SER A 35 -0.18 4.18 -4.70
C SER A 35 -0.26 5.69 -4.42
N THR A 36 0.89 6.38 -4.35
CA THR A 36 0.97 7.83 -4.11
C THR A 36 0.28 8.65 -5.19
N SER A 37 0.43 8.27 -6.46
CA SER A 37 -0.20 9.00 -7.58
C SER A 37 -1.71 8.83 -7.60
N LYS A 38 -2.23 7.63 -7.27
CA LYS A 38 -3.66 7.40 -7.10
C LYS A 38 -4.23 8.16 -5.90
N ALA A 39 -3.53 8.16 -4.77
CA ALA A 39 -3.94 8.88 -3.56
C ALA A 39 -3.97 10.40 -3.78
N GLU A 40 -2.98 10.94 -4.48
CA GLU A 40 -2.89 12.37 -4.78
C GLU A 40 -4.01 12.83 -5.73
N LYS A 41 -4.36 12.04 -6.75
CA LYS A 41 -5.54 12.31 -7.60
C LYS A 41 -6.85 12.38 -6.79
N LEU A 42 -7.10 11.38 -5.94
CA LEU A 42 -8.29 11.35 -5.07
C LEU A 42 -8.33 12.53 -4.07
N LEU A 43 -7.17 12.99 -3.60
CA LEU A 43 -7.05 14.13 -2.69
C LEU A 43 -7.18 15.50 -3.38
N ILE A 44 -6.91 15.57 -4.68
CA ILE A 44 -7.14 16.77 -5.49
C ILE A 44 -8.63 16.89 -5.79
N GLU A 45 -9.31 15.78 -6.11
CA GLU A 45 -10.75 15.73 -6.39
C GLU A 45 -11.62 16.07 -5.17
N SER A 46 -11.12 15.88 -3.95
CA SER A 46 -11.88 16.08 -2.70
C SER A 46 -11.76 17.48 -2.07
N ASP A 47 -11.25 18.47 -2.81
CA ASP A 47 -11.19 19.92 -2.50
C ASP A 47 -10.90 20.29 -1.02
N ARG A 48 -9.90 19.63 -0.42
CA ARG A 48 -9.46 19.92 0.95
C ARG A 48 -8.19 20.77 0.93
N SER A 49 -8.14 21.81 1.76
CA SER A 49 -6.93 22.66 1.90
C SER A 49 -5.70 21.81 2.23
N ARG A 50 -4.51 22.20 1.71
CA ARG A 50 -3.25 21.43 1.85
C ARG A 50 -2.96 20.98 3.30
N LYS A 51 -3.27 21.83 4.29
CA LYS A 51 -3.06 21.55 5.72
C LYS A 51 -3.98 20.44 6.24
N LYS A 52 -5.21 20.33 5.73
CA LYS A 52 -6.15 19.24 6.06
C LYS A 52 -5.78 17.94 5.33
N ARG A 53 -5.26 18.02 4.09
CA ARG A 53 -4.80 16.83 3.33
C ARG A 53 -3.70 16.06 4.06
N LYS A 54 -2.70 16.76 4.63
CA LYS A 54 -1.58 16.09 5.34
C LYS A 54 -2.03 15.27 6.56
N LYS A 55 -3.18 15.56 7.17
CA LYS A 55 -3.72 14.77 8.29
C LYS A 55 -4.48 13.51 7.85
N VAL A 56 -4.96 13.49 6.61
CA VAL A 56 -5.84 12.43 6.08
C VAL A 56 -5.09 11.53 5.11
N ILE A 57 -3.99 12.01 4.53
CA ILE A 57 -3.19 11.30 3.52
C ILE A 57 -2.67 9.96 4.04
N ASP A 58 -2.21 9.86 5.28
CA ASP A 58 -1.69 8.60 5.84
C ASP A 58 -2.79 7.54 5.99
N LYS A 59 -3.99 7.96 6.45
CA LYS A 59 -5.15 7.08 6.55
C LYS A 59 -5.64 6.63 5.17
N MET A 60 -5.65 7.54 4.21
CA MET A 60 -6.04 7.23 2.85
C MET A 60 -5.03 6.32 2.15
N ALA A 61 -3.73 6.54 2.37
CA ALA A 61 -2.68 5.66 1.85
C ALA A 61 -2.90 4.24 2.38
N ALA A 62 -3.13 4.07 3.69
CA ALA A 62 -3.45 2.76 4.27
C ALA A 62 -4.70 2.12 3.66
N MET A 63 -5.76 2.89 3.43
CA MET A 63 -6.97 2.40 2.76
C MET A 63 -6.71 1.97 1.31
N ILE A 64 -5.93 2.74 0.55
CA ILE A 64 -5.60 2.45 -0.84
C ILE A 64 -4.72 1.19 -0.94
N ILE A 65 -3.76 1.03 -0.02
CA ILE A 65 -2.93 -0.18 0.06
C ILE A 65 -3.82 -1.40 0.29
N LEU A 66 -4.74 -1.33 1.27
CA LEU A 66 -5.66 -2.41 1.56
C LEU A 66 -6.60 -2.71 0.37
N GLN A 67 -7.16 -1.68 -0.27
CA GLN A 67 -8.03 -1.86 -1.42
C GLN A 67 -7.27 -2.54 -2.58
N THR A 68 -6.03 -2.11 -2.84
CA THR A 68 -5.19 -2.71 -3.88
C THR A 68 -4.92 -4.19 -3.61
N PHE A 69 -4.65 -4.56 -2.35
CA PHE A 69 -4.50 -5.96 -1.94
C PHE A 69 -5.78 -6.78 -2.18
N LEU A 70 -6.93 -6.25 -1.77
CA LEU A 70 -8.22 -6.92 -1.91
C LEU A 70 -8.59 -7.13 -3.38
N ASP A 71 -8.43 -6.09 -4.21
CA ASP A 71 -8.70 -6.15 -5.64
C ASP A 71 -7.84 -7.22 -6.33
N ARG A 72 -6.52 -7.26 -6.05
CA ARG A 72 -5.62 -8.31 -6.56
C ARG A 72 -6.06 -9.70 -6.12
N ARG A 73 -6.43 -9.86 -4.85
CA ARG A 73 -6.87 -11.14 -4.28
C ARG A 73 -8.18 -11.62 -4.92
N MET A 74 -9.10 -10.71 -5.24
CA MET A 74 -10.35 -11.04 -5.95
C MET A 74 -10.08 -11.45 -7.39
N MET A 75 -9.24 -10.70 -8.12
CA MET A 75 -8.86 -11.02 -9.51
C MET A 75 -8.16 -12.40 -9.61
N ASN A 76 -7.27 -12.71 -8.67
CA ASN A 76 -6.61 -14.02 -8.60
C ASN A 76 -7.57 -15.18 -8.28
N LYS A 77 -8.70 -14.91 -7.61
CA LYS A 77 -9.75 -15.90 -7.36
C LYS A 77 -10.55 -16.19 -8.62
N GLU A 78 -10.80 -15.18 -9.45
CA GLU A 78 -11.55 -15.33 -10.71
C GLU A 78 -10.73 -16.08 -11.77
N ILE A 79 -9.42 -15.86 -11.84
CA ILE A 79 -8.53 -16.56 -12.78
C ILE A 79 -8.34 -18.05 -12.43
N LYS A 80 -8.56 -18.43 -11.17
CA LYS A 80 -8.43 -19.82 -10.68
C LYS A 80 -9.75 -20.61 -10.73
N LYS A 81 -10.83 -20.01 -11.22
CA LYS A 81 -12.14 -20.63 -11.41
C LYS A 81 -12.30 -21.10 -12.84
#